data_AF-C1B9C6-F1
#
_entry.id   AF-C1B9C6-F1
#
_cell.length_a   1.000
_cell.length_b   1.000
_cell.length_c   1.000
_cell.angle_alpha   90.00
_cell.angle_beta   90.00
_cell.angle_gamma   90.00
#
_symmetry.space_group_name_H-M   'P 1'
#
loop_
_entity.id
_entity.type
_entity.pdbx_description
1 polymer ?
#
loop_
_entity_poly.entity_id
_entity_poly.type
_entity_poly.pdbx_seq_one_letter_code
_entity_poly.pdbx_strand_id
1 'polypeptide(L)'
;MTDLSPKLLEPAGLLARGKAMWQALTDTYELDAATAVLAAEACRIADRLERMNGILRGRSKEWITFEAKEDGSGIDVIVDNALSEARQQQLALNQILKTLGVGKLDTPRQQKGGGLINELAERAAAREAAARLAETAT
;
A
#
# COMPACT_ATOMS: atom_id res chain seq x y z
N MET A 1 13.72 23.99 -12.03
CA MET A 1 13.26 23.04 -10.99
C MET A 1 13.06 21.73 -11.71
N THR A 2 14.03 20.82 -11.61
CA THR A 2 14.15 19.66 -12.50
C THR A 2 13.00 18.70 -12.22
N ASP A 3 12.21 18.43 -13.25
CA ASP A 3 11.15 17.43 -13.25
C ASP A 3 11.80 16.03 -13.07
N LEU A 4 11.91 15.61 -11.81
CA LEU A 4 12.36 14.26 -11.45
C LEU A 4 11.15 13.35 -11.56
N SER A 5 11.05 12.64 -12.69
CA SER A 5 9.97 11.67 -12.89
C SER A 5 9.84 10.74 -11.67
N PRO A 6 8.62 10.41 -11.20
CA PRO A 6 8.40 9.60 -10.00
C PRO A 6 9.16 8.27 -9.99
N LYS A 7 9.37 7.68 -11.16
CA LYS A 7 10.09 6.42 -11.35
C LYS A 7 11.58 6.52 -11.00
N LEU A 8 12.19 7.70 -11.11
CA LEU A 8 13.59 7.93 -10.72
C LEU A 8 13.74 8.03 -9.19
N LEU A 9 12.64 8.29 -8.48
CA LEU A 9 12.58 8.46 -7.03
C LEU A 9 12.15 7.18 -6.30
N GLU A 10 11.82 6.11 -7.05
CA GLU A 10 11.49 4.81 -6.45
C GLU A 10 12.69 4.29 -5.65
N PRO A 11 12.53 4.00 -4.35
CA PRO A 11 13.63 3.52 -3.54
C PRO A 11 14.05 2.11 -3.97
N ALA A 12 15.36 1.92 -4.14
CA ALA A 12 15.92 0.61 -4.44
C ALA A 12 15.66 -0.40 -3.30
N GLY A 13 15.47 -1.67 -3.69
CA GLY A 13 15.42 -2.79 -2.74
C GLY A 13 14.10 -2.99 -1.99
N LEU A 14 13.01 -2.32 -2.40
CA LEU A 14 11.68 -2.58 -1.83
C LEU A 14 11.24 -4.04 -2.03
N LEU A 15 10.62 -4.60 -1.00
CA LEU A 15 9.91 -5.89 -1.06
C LEU A 15 8.48 -5.68 -1.54
N ALA A 16 7.69 -6.76 -1.59
CA ALA A 16 6.35 -6.74 -2.17
C ALA A 16 5.42 -5.68 -1.54
N ARG A 17 5.46 -5.54 -0.21
CA ARG A 17 4.58 -4.61 0.52
C ARG A 17 4.96 -3.15 0.27
N GLY A 18 6.24 -2.82 0.37
CA GLY A 18 6.78 -1.51 0.06
C GLY A 18 6.53 -1.12 -1.39
N LYS A 19 6.73 -2.03 -2.35
CA LYS A 19 6.42 -1.79 -3.78
C LYS A 19 4.95 -1.46 -4.01
N ALA A 20 4.05 -2.24 -3.42
CA ALA A 20 2.62 -2.00 -3.55
C ALA A 20 2.22 -0.65 -2.96
N MET A 21 2.82 -0.25 -1.84
CA MET A 21 2.59 1.06 -1.24
C MET A 21 3.15 2.21 -2.10
N TRP A 22 4.35 2.05 -2.65
CA TRP A 22 4.96 3.04 -3.54
C TRP A 22 4.07 3.29 -4.75
N GLN A 23 3.66 2.21 -5.44
CA GLN A 23 2.74 2.27 -6.58
C GLN A 23 1.44 2.99 -6.20
N ALA A 24 0.80 2.59 -5.09
CA ALA A 24 -0.44 3.22 -4.65
C ALA A 24 -0.28 4.73 -4.40
N LEU A 25 0.84 5.16 -3.82
CA LEU A 25 1.11 6.58 -3.57
C LEU A 25 1.37 7.35 -4.86
N THR A 26 2.21 6.83 -5.75
CA THR A 26 2.56 7.50 -7.02
C THR A 26 1.42 7.48 -8.04
N ASP A 27 0.54 6.49 -7.99
CA ASP A 27 -0.65 6.42 -8.85
C ASP A 27 -1.76 7.39 -8.38
N THR A 28 -1.77 7.75 -7.09
CA THR A 28 -2.82 8.58 -6.49
C THR A 28 -2.40 10.05 -6.36
N TYR A 29 -1.12 10.31 -6.14
CA TYR A 29 -0.61 11.64 -5.79
C TYR A 29 0.60 12.02 -6.64
N GLU A 30 0.67 13.29 -7.03
CA GLU A 30 1.92 13.88 -7.50
C GLU A 30 2.80 14.20 -6.28
N LEU A 31 4.05 13.73 -6.32
CA LEU A 31 5.01 13.90 -5.23
C LEU A 31 6.08 14.89 -5.66
N ASP A 32 6.25 15.95 -4.86
CA ASP A 32 7.47 16.76 -4.93
C ASP A 32 8.67 16.02 -4.34
N ALA A 33 9.86 16.62 -4.42
CA ALA A 33 11.08 15.98 -3.95
C ALA A 33 11.05 15.61 -2.44
N ALA A 34 10.45 16.45 -1.59
CA ALA A 34 10.42 16.23 -0.15
C ALA A 34 9.42 15.13 0.23
N THR A 35 8.23 15.17 -0.36
CA THR A 35 7.17 14.16 -0.19
C THR A 35 7.57 12.82 -0.78
N ALA A 36 8.33 12.79 -1.89
CA ALA A 36 8.88 11.56 -2.45
C ALA A 36 9.87 10.85 -1.49
N VAL A 37 10.73 11.60 -0.81
CA VAL A 37 11.65 11.05 0.20
C VAL A 37 10.86 10.45 1.38
N LEU A 38 9.85 11.17 1.87
CA LEU A 38 8.98 10.67 2.95
C LEU A 38 8.20 9.42 2.52
N ALA A 39 7.66 9.40 1.31
CA ALA A 39 6.98 8.24 0.74
C ALA A 39 7.92 7.03 0.63
N ALA A 40 9.17 7.25 0.23
CA ALA A 40 10.18 6.21 0.14
C ALA A 40 10.50 5.60 1.51
N GLU A 41 10.66 6.42 2.55
CA GLU A 41 10.88 5.93 3.92
C GLU A 41 9.65 5.19 4.47
N ALA A 42 8.44 5.66 4.16
CA ALA A 42 7.22 4.96 4.53
C ALA A 42 7.17 3.54 3.93
N CYS A 43 7.57 3.39 2.65
CA CYS A 43 7.64 2.09 1.98
C CYS A 43 8.69 1.16 2.62
N ARG A 44 9.87 1.69 2.97
CA ARG A 44 10.91 0.93 3.67
C ARG A 44 10.46 0.48 5.05
N ILE A 45 9.74 1.31 5.78
CA ILE A 45 9.16 0.94 7.09
C ILE A 45 8.09 -0.14 6.91
N ALA A 46 7.23 -0.04 5.89
CA ALA A 46 6.24 -1.07 5.61
C ALA A 46 6.88 -2.46 5.38
N ASP A 47 8.00 -2.51 4.65
CA ASP A 47 8.76 -3.75 4.44
C ASP A 47 9.41 -4.29 5.72
N ARG A 48 9.99 -3.42 6.54
CA ARG A 48 10.59 -3.81 7.83
C ARG A 48 9.53 -4.37 8.78
N LEU A 49 8.34 -3.75 8.83
CA LEU A 49 7.20 -4.25 9.60
C LEU A 49 6.73 -5.63 9.11
N GLU A 50 6.80 -5.91 7.81
CA GLU A 50 6.45 -7.25 7.29
C GLU A 50 7.45 -8.31 7.77
N ARG A 51 8.75 -8.00 7.77
CA ARG A 51 9.78 -8.91 8.32
C ARG A 51 9.59 -9.14 9.82
N MET A 52 9.38 -8.07 10.59
CA MET A 52 9.11 -8.16 12.03
C MET A 52 7.87 -9.01 12.32
N ASN A 53 6.80 -8.87 11.53
CA ASN A 53 5.63 -9.74 11.62
C ASN A 53 5.97 -11.22 11.29
N GLY A 54 6.89 -11.47 10.36
CA GLY A 54 7.45 -12.80 10.12
C GLY A 54 8.16 -13.38 11.34
N ILE A 55 9.02 -12.59 11.99
CA ILE A 55 9.75 -12.97 13.22
C ILE A 55 8.77 -13.26 14.36
N LEU A 56 7.84 -12.34 14.64
CA LEU A 56 6.86 -12.48 15.73
C LEU A 56 5.94 -13.70 15.55
N ARG A 57 5.76 -14.20 14.34
CA ARG A 57 4.99 -15.43 14.04
C ARG A 57 5.86 -16.68 14.00
N GLY A 58 7.14 -16.60 14.36
CA GLY A 58 8.08 -17.72 14.33
C GLY A 58 8.45 -18.20 12.92
N ARG A 59 8.17 -17.40 11.88
CA ARG A 59 8.47 -17.72 10.47
C ARG A 59 9.86 -17.27 10.03
N SER A 60 10.55 -16.50 10.87
CA SER A 60 11.95 -16.11 10.70
C SER A 60 12.69 -16.31 12.03
N LYS A 61 13.91 -16.84 11.95
CA LYS A 61 14.79 -17.11 13.11
C LYS A 61 15.75 -15.94 13.39
N GLU A 62 15.62 -14.83 12.68
CA GLU A 62 16.61 -13.75 12.68
C GLU A 62 16.85 -13.11 14.06
N TRP A 63 15.89 -13.16 14.99
CA TRP A 63 15.97 -12.55 16.35
C TRP A 63 15.35 -13.40 17.47
N ILE A 64 15.45 -14.72 17.37
CA ILE A 64 14.97 -15.63 18.42
C ILE A 64 16.17 -16.39 18.98
N THR A 65 16.41 -16.23 20.28
CA THR A 65 17.41 -16.99 21.03
C THR A 65 16.70 -18.05 21.87
N PHE A 66 17.18 -19.29 21.81
CA PHE A 66 16.72 -20.38 22.65
C PHE A 66 17.74 -20.58 23.77
N GLU A 67 17.31 -20.34 25.00
CA GLU A 67 18.14 -20.60 26.18
C GLU A 67 17.57 -21.81 26.93
N ALA A 68 18.40 -22.82 27.17
CA ALA A 68 18.01 -23.94 28.01
C ALA A 68 17.98 -23.47 29.47
N LYS A 69 16.91 -23.80 30.20
CA LYS A 69 16.86 -23.53 31.64
C LYS A 69 17.89 -24.38 32.37
N GLU A 70 18.59 -23.79 33.33
CA GLU A 70 19.63 -24.47 34.10
C GLU A 70 19.10 -25.70 34.86
N ASP A 71 17.82 -25.70 35.24
CA ASP A 71 17.16 -26.81 35.94
C ASP A 71 16.71 -27.96 35.00
N GLY A 72 16.94 -27.83 33.68
CA GLY A 72 16.53 -28.81 32.69
C GLY A 72 15.01 -28.88 32.46
N SER A 73 14.22 -27.98 33.06
CA SER A 73 12.75 -28.00 33.00
C SER A 73 12.18 -27.53 31.65
N GLY A 74 13.00 -26.92 30.78
CA GLY A 74 12.57 -26.47 29.48
C GLY A 74 13.53 -25.53 28.77
N ILE A 75 13.02 -24.88 27.72
CA ILE A 75 13.74 -23.89 26.90
C ILE A 75 12.97 -22.57 26.99
N ASP A 76 13.65 -21.50 27.37
CA ASP A 76 13.13 -20.14 27.24
C ASP A 76 13.35 -19.65 25.80
N VAL A 77 12.26 -19.13 25.22
CA VAL A 77 12.28 -18.53 23.89
C VAL A 77 12.36 -17.02 24.08
N ILE A 78 13.55 -16.46 23.87
CA ILE A 78 13.80 -15.03 23.96
C ILE A 78 13.58 -14.42 22.58
N VAL A 79 12.55 -13.59 22.45
CA VAL A 79 12.32 -12.79 21.25
C VAL A 79 12.88 -11.39 21.53
N ASP A 80 14.11 -11.14 21.10
CA ASP A 80 14.84 -9.89 21.40
C ASP A 80 14.09 -8.68 20.83
N ASN A 81 13.48 -7.87 21.70
CA ASN A 81 12.84 -6.56 21.50
C ASN A 81 12.03 -6.32 20.20
N ALA A 82 11.73 -7.34 19.41
CA ALA A 82 11.15 -7.22 18.08
C ALA A 82 9.76 -6.60 18.14
N LEU A 83 9.02 -6.87 19.22
CA LEU A 83 7.74 -6.26 19.49
C LEU A 83 7.86 -4.76 19.82
N SER A 84 8.89 -4.37 20.57
CA SER A 84 9.17 -2.97 20.89
C SER A 84 9.55 -2.19 19.63
N GLU A 85 10.47 -2.74 18.83
CA GLU A 85 10.88 -2.17 17.55
C GLU A 85 9.71 -2.07 16.55
N ALA A 86 8.88 -3.11 16.47
CA ALA A 86 7.68 -3.08 15.63
C ALA A 86 6.74 -1.94 16.04
N ARG A 87 6.52 -1.71 17.33
CA ARG A 87 5.70 -0.59 17.82
C ARG A 87 6.31 0.76 17.48
N GLN A 88 7.63 0.91 17.62
CA GLN A 88 8.31 2.16 17.25
C GLN A 88 8.20 2.44 15.75
N GLN A 89 8.38 1.42 14.91
CA GLN A 89 8.22 1.55 13.46
C GLN A 89 6.77 1.83 13.05
N GLN A 90 5.78 1.25 13.73
CA GLN A 90 4.36 1.57 13.53
C GLN A 90 4.08 3.05 13.84
N LEU A 91 4.66 3.58 14.92
CA LEU A 91 4.51 4.98 15.29
C LEU A 91 5.16 5.90 14.23
N ALA A 92 6.38 5.60 13.81
CA ALA A 92 7.08 6.36 12.77
C ALA A 92 6.31 6.34 11.44
N LEU A 93 5.80 5.18 11.04
CA LEU A 93 4.97 5.06 9.83
C LEU A 93 3.71 5.93 9.93
N ASN A 94 2.99 5.87 11.05
CA ASN A 94 1.80 6.68 11.28
C ASN A 94 2.11 8.19 11.21
N GLN A 95 3.24 8.62 11.77
CA GLN A 95 3.68 10.02 11.71
C GLN A 95 3.96 10.43 10.26
N ILE A 96 4.72 9.64 9.49
CA ILE A 96 5.01 9.95 8.09
C ILE A 96 3.73 10.00 7.26
N LEU A 97 2.81 9.04 7.42
CA LEU A 97 1.54 9.02 6.70
C LEU A 97 0.69 10.27 7.01
N LYS A 98 0.66 10.71 8.27
CA LYS A 98 -0.01 11.96 8.66
C LYS A 98 0.65 13.19 8.03
N THR A 99 1.98 13.26 8.03
CA THR A 99 2.72 14.35 7.37
C THR A 99 2.45 14.39 5.87
N LEU A 100 2.34 13.25 5.22
CA LEU A 100 1.95 13.12 3.81
C LEU A 100 0.46 13.38 3.56
N GLY A 101 -0.36 13.52 4.60
CA GLY A 101 -1.81 13.72 4.47
C GLY A 101 -2.60 12.49 4.01
N VAL A 102 -1.99 11.30 4.05
CA VAL A 102 -2.57 10.03 3.57
C VAL A 102 -3.13 9.17 4.71
N GLY A 103 -3.99 8.19 4.37
CA GLY A 103 -4.56 7.26 5.35
C GLY A 103 -5.89 7.71 5.97
N LYS A 104 -6.54 8.71 5.39
CA LYS A 104 -7.92 9.07 5.72
C LYS A 104 -8.89 8.20 4.91
N LEU A 105 -9.91 7.67 5.58
CA LEU A 105 -10.99 6.90 4.94
C LEU A 105 -12.16 7.84 4.61
N ASP A 106 -11.95 8.79 3.71
CA ASP A 106 -12.96 9.82 3.42
C ASP A 106 -13.81 9.50 2.19
N THR A 107 -13.51 8.42 1.44
CA THR A 107 -14.21 8.09 0.19
C THR A 107 -14.60 6.61 0.11
N PRO A 108 -15.89 6.27 -0.03
CA PRO A 108 -16.31 4.91 -0.33
C PRO A 108 -15.78 4.48 -1.71
N ARG A 109 -15.32 3.23 -1.80
CA ARG A 109 -14.78 2.64 -3.03
C ARG A 109 -15.84 2.69 -4.14
N GLN A 110 -15.69 3.62 -5.09
CA GLN A 110 -16.51 3.65 -6.31
C GLN A 110 -16.27 2.34 -7.07
N GLN A 111 -17.30 1.49 -7.16
CA GLN A 111 -17.23 0.25 -7.94
C GLN A 111 -17.11 0.62 -9.43
N LYS A 112 -16.06 0.14 -10.10
CA LYS A 112 -15.83 0.25 -11.56
C LYS A 112 -16.90 -0.47 -12.44
N GLY A 113 -18.09 -0.77 -11.89
CA GLY A 113 -19.17 -1.46 -12.60
C GLY A 113 -20.16 -0.53 -13.32
N GLY A 114 -20.22 0.76 -12.96
CA GLY A 114 -21.19 1.70 -13.54
C GLY A 114 -20.89 2.11 -14.98
N GLY A 115 -19.60 2.15 -15.38
CA GLY A 115 -19.19 2.62 -16.71
C GLY A 115 -19.70 1.74 -17.85
N LEU A 116 -19.57 0.41 -17.71
CA LEU A 116 -20.05 -0.53 -18.74
C LEU A 116 -21.57 -0.53 -18.88
N ILE A 117 -22.31 -0.36 -17.78
CA ILE A 117 -23.77 -0.29 -17.80
C ILE A 117 -24.23 1.02 -18.47
N ASN A 118 -23.55 2.13 -18.20
CA ASN A 118 -23.85 3.42 -18.85
C ASN A 118 -23.53 3.40 -20.35
N GLU A 119 -22.38 2.86 -20.77
CA GLU A 119 -22.01 2.74 -22.19
C GLU A 119 -23.00 1.85 -22.97
N LEU A 120 -23.52 0.78 -22.36
CA LEU A 120 -24.53 -0.08 -22.95
C LEU A 120 -25.89 0.63 -23.08
N ALA A 121 -26.28 1.41 -22.06
CA ALA A 121 -27.50 2.20 -22.09
C ALA A 121 -27.45 3.31 -23.17
N GLU A 122 -26.31 3.99 -23.30
CA GLU A 122 -26.07 4.99 -24.34
C GLU A 122 -26.12 4.38 -25.75
N ARG A 123 -25.53 3.20 -25.95
CA ARG A 123 -25.60 2.47 -27.23
C ARG A 123 -27.02 1.98 -27.55
N ALA A 124 -27.80 1.58 -26.56
CA ALA A 124 -29.19 1.19 -26.76
C ALA A 124 -30.05 2.40 -27.19
N ALA A 125 -29.90 3.54 -26.51
CA ALA A 125 -30.59 4.78 -26.83
C ALA A 125 -30.24 5.29 -28.23
N ALA A 126 -28.96 5.20 -28.64
CA ALA A 126 -28.52 5.60 -29.98
C ALA A 126 -29.14 4.74 -31.09
N ARG A 127 -29.33 3.43 -30.85
CA ARG A 127 -30.00 2.54 -31.82
C ARG A 127 -31.48 2.84 -31.95
N GLU A 128 -32.15 3.13 -30.84
CA GLU A 128 -33.58 3.48 -30.84
C GLU A 128 -33.82 4.83 -31.56
N ALA A 129 -32.95 5.82 -31.32
CA ALA A 129 -32.99 7.10 -32.02
C ALA A 129 -32.75 6.95 -33.53
N ALA A 130 -31.78 6.12 -33.93
CA ALA A 130 -31.52 5.83 -35.34
C ALA A 130 -32.69 5.10 -36.02
N ALA A 131 -33.36 4.18 -35.31
CA ALA A 131 -34.54 3.48 -35.81
C ALA A 131 -35.72 4.45 -36.02
N ARG A 132 -35.98 5.37 -35.08
CA ARG A 132 -37.03 6.39 -35.25
C ARG A 132 -36.75 7.35 -36.41
N LEU A 133 -35.50 7.77 -36.59
CA LEU A 133 -35.14 8.65 -37.70
C LEU A 133 -35.31 7.95 -39.06
N ALA A 134 -35.04 6.66 -39.14
CA ALA A 134 -35.30 5.86 -40.34
C ALA A 134 -36.80 5.71 -40.63
N GLU A 135 -37.63 5.58 -39.59
CA GLU A 135 -39.08 5.42 -39.72
C GLU A 135 -39.78 6.70 -40.21
N THR A 136 -39.32 7.88 -39.76
CA THR A 136 -39.86 9.19 -40.18
C THR A 136 -39.39 9.67 -41.56
N ALA A 137 -38.41 8.99 -42.16
CA ALA A 137 -37.85 9.33 -43.47
C ALA A 137 -38.52 8.55 -44.63
N THR A 138 -39.55 7.76 -44.32
CA THR A 138 -40.38 7.00 -45.28
C THR A 138 -41.75 7.64 -45.41
#